data_AF-A0AA42NWW2-F1
#
_entry.id   AF-A0AA42NWW2-F1
#
_cell.length_a   1.000
_cell.length_b   1.000
_cell.length_c   1.000
_cell.angle_alpha   90.00
_cell.angle_beta   90.00
_cell.angle_gamma   90.00
#
_symmetry.space_group_name_H-M   'P 1'
#
loop_
_entity.id
_entity.type
_entity.pdbx_description
1 polymer ?
#
loop_
_entity_poly.entity_id
_entity_poly.type
_entity_poly.pdbx_seq_one_letter_code
_entity_poly.pdbx_strand_id
1 'polypeptide(L)' 'MKYRYSSTTRVLTVLGNHMTYIFRNVGLSDIENLVTDTKFKEACWRQ' A
#
# COMPACT_ATOMS: atom_id res chain seq x y z
N MET A 1 9.21 2.46 -3.69
CA MET A 1 8.05 1.60 -3.40
C MET A 1 7.49 1.03 -4.69
N LYS A 2 7.20 -0.27 -4.71
CA LYS A 2 6.43 -0.92 -5.76
C LYS A 2 5.09 -1.34 -5.16
N TYR A 3 4.00 -1.25 -5.89
CA TYR A 3 2.73 -1.82 -5.46
C TYR A 3 2.14 -2.71 -6.55
N ARG A 4 1.38 -3.72 -6.11
CA ARG A 4 0.66 -4.64 -6.97
C ARG A 4 -0.80 -4.62 -6.54
N TYR A 5 -1.68 -4.26 -7.47
CA TYR A 5 -3.10 -4.30 -7.26
C TYR A 5 -3.73 -5.42 -8.09
N SER A 6 -4.61 -6.20 -7.47
CA SER A 6 -5.40 -7.22 -8.14
C SER A 6 -6.87 -6.81 -8.13
N SER A 7 -7.40 -6.37 -9.27
CA SER A 7 -8.81 -5.97 -9.41
C SER A 7 -9.80 -7.12 -9.14
N THR A 8 -9.40 -8.36 -9.42
CA THR A 8 -10.21 -9.56 -9.20
C THR A 8 -10.46 -9.83 -7.72
N THR A 9 -9.43 -9.69 -6.89
CA THR A 9 -9.49 -9.96 -5.44
C THR A 9 -9.62 -8.67 -4.62
N ARG A 10 -9.54 -7.51 -5.27
CA ARG A 10 -9.47 -6.17 -4.65
C ARG A 10 -8.38 -6.08 -3.58
N VAL A 11 -7.24 -6.72 -3.84
CA VAL A 11 -6.09 -6.73 -2.94
C VAL A 11 -5.01 -5.80 -3.47
N LEU A 12 -4.58 -4.86 -2.63
CA LEU A 12 -3.43 -3.99 -2.87
C LEU A 12 -2.28 -4.44 -1.98
N THR A 13 -1.17 -4.83 -2.61
CA THR A 13 0.08 -5.16 -1.93
C THR A 13 1.08 -4.05 -2.21
N VAL A 14 1.49 -3.31 -1.18
CA VAL A 14 2.53 -2.27 -1.27
C VAL A 14 3.81 -2.84 -0.68
N LEU A 15 4.81 -3.03 -1.55
CA LEU A 15 6.16 -3.45 -1.19
C LEU A 15 6.97 -2.20 -0.82
N GLY A 16 7.07 -1.98 0.49
CA GLY A 16 7.94 -0.99 1.09
C GLY A 16 9.40 -1.46 1.15
N ASN A 17 10.29 -0.54 1.50
CA ASN A 17 11.71 -0.82 1.69
C ASN A 17 11.99 -1.50 3.04
N HIS A 18 11.13 -1.25 4.04
CA HIS A 18 11.25 -1.79 5.39
C HIS A 18 10.12 -2.78 5.72
N MET A 19 8.92 -2.56 5.20
CA MET A 19 7.77 -3.42 5.45
C MET A 19 6.88 -3.63 4.21
N THR A 20 6.24 -4.79 4.13
CA THR A 20 5.19 -5.06 3.12
C THR A 20 3.82 -4.83 3.71
N TYR A 21 3.00 -4.04 3.03
CA TYR A 21 1.65 -3.68 3.45
C TYR A 21 0.64 -4.37 2.54
N ILE A 22 -0.30 -5.10 3.13
CA ILE A 22 -1.32 -5.85 2.40
C ILE A 22 -2.69 -5.30 2.80
N PHE A 23 -3.37 -4.68 1.85
CA PHE A 23 -4.71 -4.13 2.01
C PHE A 23 -5.69 -4.99 1.21
N ARG A 24 -6.79 -5.39 1.85
CA ARG A 24 -7.86 -6.22 1.25
C ARG A 24 -9.11 -5.39 1.05
N ASN A 25 -9.90 -5.73 0.03
CA ASN A 25 -11.15 -5.05 -0.32
C ASN A 25 -10.96 -3.55 -0.66
N VAL A 26 -9.88 -3.23 -1.36
CA VAL A 26 -9.52 -1.87 -1.77
C VAL A 26 -10.22 -1.49 -3.08
N GLY A 27 -10.86 -0.32 -3.10
CA GLY A 27 -11.39 0.28 -4.33
C GLY A 27 -10.30 1.00 -5.13
N LEU A 28 -10.47 1.09 -6.45
CA LEU A 28 -9.49 1.73 -7.35
C LEU A 28 -9.15 3.17 -6.93
N SER A 29 -10.16 3.94 -6.50
CA SER A 29 -10.01 5.32 -6.03
C SER A 29 -9.20 5.45 -4.75
N ASP A 30 -9.12 4.40 -3.94
CA ASP A 30 -8.44 4.39 -2.65
C ASP A 30 -6.96 4.03 -2.76
N ILE A 31 -6.54 3.46 -3.90
CA ILE A 31 -5.17 2.96 -4.10
C ILE A 31 -4.14 4.09 -3.91
N GLU A 32 -4.36 5.25 -4.52
CA GLU A 32 -3.42 6.39 -4.39
C GLU A 32 -3.30 6.86 -2.94
N ASN A 33 -4.42 6.93 -2.22
CA ASN A 33 -4.44 7.35 -0.84
C ASN A 33 -3.71 6.34 0.06
N LEU A 34 -3.98 5.05 -0.11
CA LEU A 34 -3.33 3.98 0.64
C LEU A 34 -1.83 3.87 0.35
N VAL A 35 -1.42 4.03 -0.91
CA VAL A 35 0.01 4.06 -1.27
C VAL A 35 0.69 5.28 -0.64
N THR A 36 0.02 6.43 -0.59
CA THR A 36 0.55 7.64 0.03
C THR A 36 0.67 7.50 1.55
N ASP A 37 -0.36 7.01 2.24
CA ASP A 37 -0.30 6.68 3.68
C ASP A 37 0.85 5.71 3.99
N THR A 38 1.01 4.69 3.14
CA THR A 38 2.08 3.72 3.29
C THR A 38 3.46 4.37 3.17
N LYS A 39 3.64 5.31 2.23
CA LYS A 39 4.89 6.11 2.11
C LYS A 39 5.18 6.89 3.38
N PHE A 40 4.17 7.52 3.98
CA PHE A 40 4.36 8.25 5.24
C PHE A 40 4.71 7.34 6.41
N LYS A 41 4.05 6.18 6.52
CA LYS A 41 4.38 5.17 7.54
C LYS A 41 5.80 4.64 7.41
N GLU A 42 6.27 4.44 6.18
CA GLU A 42 7.66 4.04 5.95
C GLU A 42 8.65 5.17 6.23
N ALA A 43 8.32 6.41 5.91
CA ALA A 43 9.16 7.56 6.25
C ALA A 43 9.27 7.78 7.76
N CYS A 44 8.21 7.45 8.51
CA CYS A 44 8.15 7.52 9.98
C CYS A 44 8.70 6.24 10.66
N TRP A 45 9.13 5.25 9.88
CA TRP A 45 9.59 3.97 10.41
C TRP A 45 10.94 4.16 11.12
N ARG A 46 10.91 4.16 12.46
CA ARG A 46 12.03 4.34 13.42
C ARG A 46 12.35 5.78 13.85
N GLN A 47 11.39 6.72 13.81
CA GLN A 47 11.55 7.98 14.53
C GLN A 47 11.38 7.81 16.04
#